data_AF-A0A257H604-F1
#
_entry.id   AF-A0A257H604-F1
#
_cell.length_a   1.000
_cell.length_b   1.000
_cell.length_c   1.000
_cell.angle_alpha   90.00
_cell.angle_beta   90.00
_cell.angle_gamma   90.00
#
_symmetry.space_group_name_H-M   'P 1'
#
loop_
_entity.id
_entity.type
_entity.pdbx_description
1 polymer ?
#
loop_
_entity_poly.entity_id
_entity_poly.type
_entity_poly.pdbx_seq_one_letter_code
_entity_poly.pdbx_strand_id
1 'polypeptide(L)'
;MFLPAVIAFNSAAESIQKENRLQRMAFAMGLSSASDIGAAIKDMNARLGLPSGLAAMGVDASLFDQIIVGAMADHCHKTNPRIATEAEYREMLVQAL
;
A
#
# COMPACT_ATOMS: atom_id res chain seq x y z
N MET A 1 0.30 0.74 7.92
CA MET A 1 -1.15 1.00 7.77
C MET A 1 -1.60 0.96 6.33
N PHE A 2 -1.12 1.90 5.51
CA PHE A 2 -1.45 1.98 4.10
C PHE A 2 -0.60 1.06 3.20
N LEU A 3 0.64 0.76 3.62
CA LEU A 3 1.62 0.00 2.84
C LEU A 3 1.11 -1.33 2.25
N PRO A 4 0.37 -2.21 2.97
CA PRO A 4 -0.15 -3.43 2.38
C PRO A 4 -1.06 -3.20 1.16
N ALA A 5 -1.95 -2.18 1.22
CA ALA A 5 -2.83 -1.84 0.11
C ALA A 5 -2.05 -1.30 -1.09
N VAL A 6 -1.03 -0.47 -0.85
CA VAL A 6 -0.15 0.06 -1.91
C VAL A 6 0.68 -1.03 -2.58
N ILE A 7 1.19 -2.01 -1.83
CA ILE A 7 1.92 -3.16 -2.39
C ILE A 7 0.97 -3.99 -3.26
N ALA A 8 -0.25 -4.26 -2.78
CA ALA A 8 -1.25 -4.99 -3.54
C ALA A 8 -1.61 -4.26 -4.85
N PHE A 9 -1.83 -2.94 -4.81
CA PHE A 9 -2.08 -2.12 -5.99
C PHE A 9 -0.94 -2.17 -7.02
N ASN A 10 0.31 -2.05 -6.55
CA ASN A 10 1.50 -2.06 -7.40
C ASN A 10 1.88 -3.46 -7.91
N SER A 11 1.33 -4.54 -7.34
CA SER A 11 1.61 -5.92 -7.78
C SER A 11 1.27 -6.19 -9.24
N ALA A 12 0.30 -5.43 -9.79
CA ALA A 12 -0.12 -5.52 -11.18
C ALA A 12 0.78 -4.73 -12.15
N ALA A 13 1.76 -3.94 -11.64
CA ALA A 13 2.64 -3.17 -12.51
C ALA A 13 3.58 -4.09 -13.29
N GLU A 14 3.71 -3.84 -14.60
CA GLU A 14 4.54 -4.66 -15.50
C GLU A 14 6.01 -4.73 -15.04
N SER A 15 6.58 -3.61 -14.57
CA SER A 15 7.94 -3.56 -14.05
C SER A 15 8.11 -4.41 -12.78
N ILE A 16 7.11 -4.44 -11.89
CA ILE A 16 7.11 -5.26 -10.69
C ILE A 16 7.10 -6.75 -11.04
N GLN A 17 6.28 -7.14 -12.03
CA GLN A 17 6.14 -8.52 -12.49
C GLN A 17 7.38 -9.00 -13.24
N LYS A 18 7.85 -8.25 -14.25
CA LYS A 18 9.02 -8.62 -15.08
C LYS A 18 10.29 -8.80 -14.26
N GLU A 19 10.47 -7.97 -13.24
CA GLU A 19 11.67 -8.01 -12.40
C GLU A 19 11.50 -8.88 -11.14
N ASN A 20 10.38 -9.58 -10.99
CA ASN A 20 10.05 -10.42 -9.83
C ASN A 20 10.25 -9.70 -8.49
N ARG A 21 9.91 -8.40 -8.42
CA ARG A 21 10.27 -7.57 -7.26
C ARG A 21 9.57 -8.02 -5.98
N LEU A 22 8.32 -8.47 -6.07
CA LEU A 22 7.60 -8.99 -4.90
C LEU A 22 8.18 -10.31 -4.41
N GLN A 23 8.59 -11.20 -5.30
CA GLN A 23 9.25 -12.47 -4.93
C GLN A 23 10.58 -12.19 -4.22
N ARG A 24 11.37 -11.24 -4.73
CA ARG A 24 12.62 -10.82 -4.08
C ARG A 24 12.37 -10.18 -2.72
N MET A 25 11.32 -9.39 -2.57
CA MET A 25 10.91 -8.81 -1.29
C MET A 25 10.46 -9.90 -0.31
N ALA A 26 9.64 -10.85 -0.73
CA ALA A 26 9.23 -11.99 0.09
C ALA A 26 10.44 -12.78 0.59
N PHE A 27 11.38 -13.11 -0.31
CA PHE A 27 12.63 -13.78 0.06
C PHE A 27 13.43 -12.99 1.10
N ALA A 28 13.60 -11.68 0.91
CA ALA A 28 14.30 -10.82 1.85
C ALA A 28 13.59 -10.71 3.22
N MET A 29 12.26 -10.85 3.23
CA MET A 29 11.45 -10.90 4.45
C MET A 29 11.41 -12.28 5.11
N GLY A 30 12.03 -13.31 4.51
CA GLY A 30 11.97 -14.69 4.99
C GLY A 30 10.61 -15.37 4.78
N LEU A 31 9.83 -14.91 3.80
CA LEU A 31 8.50 -15.42 3.47
C LEU A 31 8.56 -16.45 2.33
N SER A 32 7.59 -17.37 2.33
CA SER A 32 7.50 -18.42 1.30
C SER A 32 6.94 -17.90 -0.03
N SER A 33 6.07 -16.89 -0.01
CA SER A 33 5.44 -16.35 -1.21
C SER A 33 5.27 -14.83 -1.18
N ALA A 34 5.24 -14.22 -2.36
CA ALA A 34 4.86 -12.82 -2.56
C ALA A 34 3.44 -12.51 -2.03
N SER A 35 2.54 -13.49 -2.04
CA SER A 35 1.18 -13.37 -1.48
C SER A 35 1.18 -13.08 0.02
N ASP A 36 2.24 -13.48 0.73
CA ASP A 36 2.28 -13.45 2.20
C ASP A 36 2.74 -12.08 2.72
N ILE A 37 3.28 -11.22 1.85
CA ILE A 37 3.85 -9.91 2.20
C ILE A 37 2.82 -9.03 2.91
N GLY A 38 1.58 -8.99 2.39
CA GLY A 38 0.53 -8.16 2.95
C GLY A 38 0.20 -8.53 4.41
N ALA A 39 0.07 -9.83 4.67
CA ALA A 39 -0.19 -10.35 6.02
C ALA A 39 1.01 -10.12 6.93
N ALA A 40 2.23 -10.42 6.47
CA ALA A 40 3.46 -10.22 7.24
C ALA A 40 3.67 -8.77 7.67
N ILE A 41 3.34 -7.79 6.81
CA ILE A 41 3.41 -6.36 7.17
C ILE A 41 2.35 -6.00 8.22
N LYS A 42 1.13 -6.56 8.13
CA LYS A 42 0.09 -6.32 9.14
C LYS A 42 0.52 -6.87 10.51
N ASP A 43 1.06 -8.09 10.54
CA ASP A 43 1.57 -8.71 11.76
C ASP A 43 2.74 -7.92 12.36
N MET A 44 3.67 -7.44 11.52
CA MET A 44 4.78 -6.60 11.97
C MET A 44 4.28 -5.27 12.54
N ASN A 45 3.31 -4.61 11.90
CA ASN A 45 2.73 -3.36 12.44
C ASN A 45 2.15 -3.58 13.84
N ALA A 46 1.43 -4.69 14.04
CA ALA A 46 0.86 -5.03 15.35
C ALA A 46 1.94 -5.29 16.40
N ARG A 47 3.01 -6.03 16.05
CA ARG A 47 4.15 -6.28 16.95
C ARG A 47 4.87 -5.01 17.37
N LEU A 48 4.89 -4.00 16.50
CA LEU A 48 5.49 -2.69 16.77
C LEU A 48 4.56 -1.74 17.52
N GLY A 49 3.32 -2.15 17.83
CA GLY A 49 2.34 -1.29 18.50
C GLY A 49 1.83 -0.14 17.62
N LEU A 50 1.91 -0.28 16.29
CA LEU A 50 1.33 0.70 15.37
C LEU A 50 -0.20 0.58 15.34
N PRO A 51 -0.92 1.64 14.90
CA PRO A 51 -2.38 1.60 14.73
C PRO A 51 -2.85 0.39 13.91
N SER A 52 -4.12 -0.01 14.02
CA SER A 52 -4.66 -1.18 13.30
C SER A 52 -5.21 -0.85 11.90
N GLY A 53 -5.55 0.42 11.66
CA GLY A 53 -5.91 0.97 10.36
C GLY A 53 -5.70 2.48 10.29
N LEU A 54 -6.03 3.10 9.16
CA LEU A 54 -6.11 4.55 9.04
C LEU A 54 -7.22 5.13 9.95
N ALA A 55 -8.29 4.38 10.20
CA ALA A 55 -9.35 4.79 11.13
C ALA A 55 -8.82 4.99 12.56
N ALA A 56 -7.93 4.11 13.03
CA ALA A 56 -7.27 4.24 14.33
C ALA A 56 -6.32 5.45 14.42
N MET A 57 -6.02 6.10 13.29
CA MET A 57 -5.27 7.34 13.19
C MET A 57 -6.16 8.58 13.04
N GLY A 58 -7.49 8.41 13.11
CA GLY A 58 -8.46 9.49 12.93
C GLY A 58 -8.79 9.82 11.47
N VAL A 59 -8.48 8.92 10.53
CA VAL A 59 -8.87 9.09 9.13
C VAL A 59 -10.24 8.49 8.89
N ASP A 60 -11.13 9.27 8.30
CA ASP A 60 -12.43 8.81 7.83
C ASP A 60 -12.69 9.24 6.38
N ALA A 61 -13.80 8.75 5.81
CA ALA A 61 -14.14 8.97 4.41
C ALA A 61 -14.33 10.45 4.02
N SER A 62 -14.61 11.35 4.98
CA SER A 62 -14.71 12.80 4.73
C SER A 62 -13.36 13.44 4.39
N LEU A 63 -12.25 12.82 4.79
CA LEU A 63 -10.90 13.30 4.50
C LEU A 63 -10.36 12.80 3.15
N PHE A 64 -11.04 11.83 2.51
CA PHE A 64 -10.49 11.14 1.35
C PHE A 64 -10.20 12.09 0.18
N ASP A 65 -11.12 12.99 -0.14
CA ASP A 65 -10.92 13.91 -1.28
C ASP A 65 -9.69 14.81 -1.07
N GLN A 66 -9.49 15.33 0.15
CA GLN A 66 -8.32 16.13 0.48
C GLN A 66 -7.02 15.32 0.39
N ILE A 67 -7.02 14.09 0.91
CA ILE A 67 -5.87 13.19 0.85
C ILE A 67 -5.52 12.86 -0.60
N ILE A 68 -6.53 12.56 -1.43
CA ILE A 68 -6.35 12.20 -2.85
C ILE A 68 -5.76 13.38 -3.61
N VAL A 69 -6.31 14.59 -3.45
CA VAL A 69 -5.77 15.81 -4.10
C VAL A 69 -4.30 16.02 -3.72
N GLY A 70 -3.96 15.87 -2.43
CA GLY A 70 -2.58 15.96 -1.96
C GLY A 70 -1.68 14.88 -2.58
N ALA A 71 -2.15 13.62 -2.63
CA ALA A 71 -1.41 12.50 -3.19
C ALA A 71 -1.14 12.67 -4.69
N MET A 72 -2.11 13.19 -5.46
CA MET A 72 -1.95 13.46 -6.89
C MET A 72 -0.92 14.57 -7.18
N ALA A 73 -0.78 15.54 -6.27
CA ALA A 73 0.17 16.64 -6.39
C ALA A 73 1.59 16.28 -5.92
N ASP A 74 1.75 15.18 -5.16
CA ASP A 74 3.02 14.77 -4.59
C ASP A 74 4.02 14.28 -5.66
N HIS A 75 5.30 14.61 -5.51
CA HIS A 75 6.30 14.20 -6.51
C HIS A 75 6.54 12.69 -6.53
N CYS A 76 6.35 11.98 -5.40
CA CYS A 76 6.58 10.54 -5.28
C CYS A 76 5.55 9.76 -6.08
N HIS A 77 4.33 10.31 -6.24
CA HIS A 77 3.29 9.75 -7.08
C HIS A 77 3.77 9.47 -8.50
N LYS A 78 4.51 10.42 -9.09
CA LYS A 78 5.02 10.33 -10.47
C LYS A 78 6.09 9.24 -10.65
N THR A 79 6.68 8.77 -9.56
CA THR A 79 7.69 7.70 -9.58
C THR A 79 7.14 6.34 -9.15
N ASN A 80 5.84 6.24 -8.86
CA ASN A 80 5.23 4.98 -8.45
C ASN A 80 5.21 3.98 -9.63
N PRO A 81 5.46 2.66 -9.40
CA PRO A 81 5.53 1.67 -10.49
C PRO A 81 4.28 1.60 -11.36
N ARG A 82 3.11 1.91 -10.77
CA ARG A 82 1.84 2.11 -11.46
C ARG A 82 1.27 3.45 -11.04
N ILE A 83 1.00 4.34 -11.99
CA ILE A 83 0.41 5.65 -11.67
C ILE A 83 -1.07 5.42 -11.32
N ALA A 84 -1.45 5.78 -10.10
CA ALA A 84 -2.82 5.62 -9.62
C ALA A 84 -3.72 6.76 -10.11
N THR A 85 -4.95 6.43 -10.45
CA THR A 85 -6.05 7.37 -10.61
C THR A 85 -6.61 7.77 -9.24
N GLU A 86 -7.40 8.85 -9.19
CA GLU A 86 -8.11 9.25 -7.98
C GLU A 86 -9.03 8.15 -7.44
N ALA A 87 -9.70 7.42 -8.33
CA ALA A 87 -10.56 6.30 -7.98
C ALA A 87 -9.76 5.15 -7.32
N GLU A 88 -8.61 4.81 -7.89
CA GLU A 88 -7.73 3.78 -7.32
C GLU A 88 -7.12 4.20 -5.97
N TYR A 89 -6.82 5.49 -5.78
CA TYR A 89 -6.45 6.01 -4.47
C TYR A 89 -7.58 5.85 -3.46
N ARG A 90 -8.81 6.17 -3.85
CA ARG A 90 -9.99 5.97 -2.99
C ARG A 90 -10.16 4.51 -2.60
N GLU A 91 -9.99 3.57 -3.54
CA GLU A 91 -10.03 2.13 -3.25
C GLU A 91 -8.93 1.72 -2.26
N MET A 92 -7.69 2.18 -2.45
CA MET A 92 -6.60 1.91 -1.50
C MET A 92 -6.89 2.46 -0.10
N LEU A 93 -7.48 3.66 -0.01
CA LEU A 93 -7.87 4.26 1.27
C LEU A 93 -8.95 3.43 1.97
N VAL A 94 -9.97 2.98 1.24
CA VAL A 94 -11.01 2.07 1.78
C VAL A 94 -10.40 0.77 2.29
N GLN A 95 -9.47 0.17 1.55
CA GLN A 95 -8.80 -1.07 1.96
C GLN A 95 -7.91 -0.92 3.21
N ALA A 96 -7.52 0.32 3.53
CA ALA A 96 -6.58 0.63 4.62
C ALA A 96 -7.24 1.25 5.85
N LEU A 97 -8.55 1.51 5.84
CA LEU A 97 -9.32 1.84 7.02
C LEU A 97 -9.28 0.70 8.05
#